data_AF-A0A6Y2E7E7-F1
#
_entry.id   AF-A0A6Y2E7E7-F1
#
_cell.length_a   1.000
_cell.length_b   1.000
_cell.length_c   1.000
_cell.angle_alpha   90.00
_cell.angle_beta   90.00
_cell.angle_gamma   90.00
#
_symmetry.space_group_name_H-M   'P 1'
#
loop_
_entity.id
_entity.type
_entity.pdbx_description
1 polymer ?
#
loop_
_entity_poly.entity_id
_entity_poly.type
_entity_poly.pdbx_seq_one_letter_code
_entity_poly.pdbx_strand_id
1 'polypeptide(L)'
;NNNIPLAFHIICDSYSPCFVKYIERLAVQHHIKISLYLIKVESLEVLPQTKVWSRAMYFRLFAFDYLSKKVNTLLYLDADVVCKGSLQDLLQLDLTEKIAAVVKDVDSIQNKVNERLSAFNLQGGYFNSGVVFVNLKLWKENAL
;
A
#
# COMPACT_ATOMS: atom_id res chain seq x y z
N ASN A 1 9.79 13.20 -9.43
CA ASN A 1 8.78 13.51 -8.39
C ASN A 1 9.28 14.44 -7.27
N ASN A 2 10.49 15.04 -7.37
CA ASN A 2 11.02 15.91 -6.30
C ASN A 2 10.26 17.23 -6.11
N ASN A 3 9.44 17.62 -7.10
CA ASN A 3 8.61 18.82 -7.04
C ASN A 3 7.25 18.58 -6.35
N ILE A 4 6.98 17.33 -5.95
CA ILE A 4 5.76 16.94 -5.25
C ILE A 4 6.11 16.81 -3.77
N PRO A 5 5.38 17.45 -2.85
CA PRO A 5 5.63 17.34 -1.42
C PRO A 5 5.19 15.95 -0.91
N LEU A 6 6.08 14.98 -1.01
CA LEU A 6 5.85 13.60 -0.60
C LEU A 6 6.41 13.34 0.80
N ALA A 7 5.65 12.60 1.60
CA ALA A 7 6.11 11.98 2.83
C ALA A 7 6.00 10.45 2.68
N PHE A 8 7.07 9.75 3.00
CA PHE A 8 7.13 8.30 2.94
C PHE A 8 6.85 7.69 4.32
N HIS A 9 6.05 6.65 4.32
CA HIS A 9 5.70 5.87 5.51
C HIS A 9 6.13 4.43 5.26
N ILE A 10 7.16 3.96 5.96
CA ILE A 10 7.67 2.60 5.83
C ILE A 10 7.22 1.82 7.06
N ILE A 11 6.61 0.66 6.84
CA ILE A 11 6.03 -0.16 7.88
C ILE A 11 6.68 -1.54 7.79
N CYS A 12 7.25 -2.00 8.89
CA CYS A 12 7.97 -3.26 8.96
C CYS A 12 7.86 -3.84 10.37
N ASP A 13 8.19 -5.12 10.53
CA ASP A 13 8.28 -5.79 11.84
C ASP A 13 9.66 -5.66 12.48
N SER A 14 10.67 -5.26 11.70
CA SER A 14 12.02 -5.03 12.15
C SER A 14 12.79 -4.10 11.20
N TYR A 15 13.79 -3.40 11.73
CA TYR A 15 14.73 -2.62 10.94
C TYR A 15 16.14 -2.92 11.38
N SER A 16 17.04 -3.21 10.44
CA SER A 16 18.46 -3.32 10.77
C SER A 16 19.05 -1.93 11.03
N PRO A 17 20.08 -1.81 11.90
CA PRO A 17 20.76 -0.53 12.10
C PRO A 17 21.34 0.06 10.82
N CYS A 18 21.80 -0.80 9.90
CA CYS A 18 22.31 -0.38 8.60
C CYS A 18 21.20 0.21 7.71
N PHE A 19 20.00 -0.39 7.72
CA PHE A 19 18.85 0.13 6.99
C PHE A 19 18.45 1.52 7.51
N VAL A 20 18.36 1.69 8.83
CA VAL A 20 17.99 2.99 9.41
C VAL A 20 18.98 4.09 8.99
N LYS A 21 20.29 3.82 9.09
CA LYS A 21 21.35 4.75 8.64
C LYS A 21 21.23 5.09 7.14
N TYR A 22 20.86 4.11 6.32
CA TYR A 22 20.69 4.33 4.88
C TYR A 22 19.46 5.21 4.59
N ILE A 23 18.33 4.95 5.25
CA ILE A 23 17.11 5.75 5.12
C ILE A 23 17.34 7.19 5.61
N GLU A 24 18.04 7.39 6.71
CA GLU A 24 18.40 8.73 7.21
C GLU A 24 19.21 9.51 6.16
N ARG A 25 20.21 8.87 5.54
CA ARG A 25 20.99 9.49 4.45
C ARG A 25 20.12 9.83 3.25
N LEU A 26 19.20 8.94 2.84
CA LEU A 26 18.27 9.21 1.75
C LEU A 26 17.34 10.38 2.04
N ALA A 27 16.81 10.45 3.27
CA ALA A 27 15.94 11.53 3.71
C ALA A 27 16.63 12.89 3.57
N VAL A 28 17.88 12.99 4.03
CA VAL A 28 18.69 14.21 3.91
C VAL A 28 19.03 14.52 2.45
N GLN A 29 19.55 13.53 1.71
CA GLN A 29 19.99 13.70 0.31
C GLN A 29 18.86 14.21 -0.59
N HIS A 30 17.65 13.67 -0.41
CA HIS A 30 16.50 13.99 -1.24
C HIS A 30 15.56 15.03 -0.61
N HIS A 31 15.86 15.53 0.60
CA HIS A 31 15.02 16.47 1.35
C HIS A 31 13.58 15.98 1.51
N ILE A 32 13.43 14.67 1.80
CA ILE A 32 12.13 14.01 1.96
C ILE A 32 11.91 13.59 3.41
N LYS A 33 10.65 13.59 3.83
CA LYS A 33 10.26 13.05 5.13
C LYS A 33 10.03 11.56 5.01
N ILE A 34 10.72 10.77 5.83
CA ILE A 34 10.51 9.33 5.94
C ILE A 34 10.17 8.99 7.39
N SER A 35 9.03 8.34 7.63
CA SER A 35 8.60 7.86 8.93
C SER A 35 8.63 6.34 8.96
N LEU A 36 9.31 5.77 9.96
CA LEU A 36 9.39 4.33 10.17
C LEU A 36 8.37 3.91 11.24
N TYR A 37 7.61 2.86 10.95
CA TYR A 37 6.64 2.27 11.88
C TYR A 37 7.00 0.81 12.11
N LEU A 38 7.02 0.41 13.38
CA LEU A 38 7.26 -0.96 13.78
C LEU A 38 5.94 -1.64 14.11
N ILE A 39 5.65 -2.77 13.45
CA ILE A 39 4.48 -3.60 13.76
C ILE A 39 4.93 -4.81 14.57
N LYS A 40 4.24 -5.03 15.69
CA LYS A 40 4.33 -6.26 16.46
C LYS A 40 3.56 -7.38 15.74
N VAL A 41 4.29 -8.37 15.23
CA VAL A 41 3.74 -9.46 14.40
C VAL A 41 3.11 -10.58 15.23
N GLU A 42 3.27 -10.57 16.54
CA GLU A 42 2.76 -11.59 17.46
C GLU A 42 1.22 -11.70 17.35
N SER A 43 0.52 -10.58 17.14
CA SER A 43 -0.93 -10.58 16.91
C SER A 43 -1.35 -11.11 15.54
N LEU A 44 -0.40 -11.29 14.61
CA LEU A 44 -0.63 -11.81 13.26
C LEU A 44 -0.32 -13.30 13.13
N GLU A 45 0.23 -13.93 14.17
CA GLU A 45 0.57 -15.36 14.14
C GLU A 45 -0.66 -16.26 13.97
N VAL A 46 -1.82 -15.76 14.39
CA VAL A 46 -3.12 -16.44 14.26
C VAL A 46 -3.68 -16.37 12.84
N LEU A 47 -3.15 -15.47 11.99
CA LEU A 47 -3.67 -15.26 10.65
C LEU A 47 -3.03 -16.22 9.63
N PRO A 48 -3.77 -16.62 8.58
CA PRO A 48 -3.24 -17.50 7.54
C PRO A 48 -1.98 -16.93 6.89
N GLN A 49 -0.98 -17.77 6.67
CA GLN A 49 0.19 -17.43 5.88
C GLN A 49 0.57 -18.61 4.97
N THR A 50 1.21 -18.30 3.85
CA THR A 50 1.75 -19.32 2.94
C THR A 50 3.20 -19.00 2.61
N LYS A 51 3.90 -19.92 1.92
CA LYS A 51 5.26 -19.64 1.44
C LYS A 51 5.32 -18.45 0.48
N VAL A 52 4.23 -18.17 -0.22
CA VAL A 52 4.14 -17.07 -1.19
C VAL A 52 3.64 -15.79 -0.50
N TRP A 53 2.78 -15.92 0.50
CA TRP A 53 2.12 -14.79 1.17
C TRP A 53 2.57 -14.72 2.62
N SER A 54 3.53 -13.83 2.87
CA SER A 54 4.03 -13.55 4.21
C SER A 54 3.06 -12.64 4.97
N ARG A 55 3.24 -12.57 6.29
CA ARG A 55 2.45 -11.68 7.17
C ARG A 55 2.55 -10.20 6.78
N ALA A 56 3.59 -9.82 6.04
CA ALA A 56 3.75 -8.46 5.53
C ALA A 56 2.56 -8.02 4.66
N MET A 57 1.82 -8.96 4.05
CA MET A 57 0.59 -8.65 3.32
C MET A 57 -0.45 -7.94 4.21
N TYR A 58 -0.47 -8.22 5.52
CA TYR A 58 -1.39 -7.61 6.46
C TYR A 58 -0.96 -6.21 6.90
N PHE A 59 0.32 -5.84 6.72
CA PHE A 59 0.84 -4.54 7.17
C PHE A 59 0.11 -3.37 6.51
N ARG A 60 -0.37 -3.54 5.27
CA ARG A 60 -1.17 -2.52 4.58
C ARG A 60 -2.49 -2.23 5.29
N LEU A 61 -3.14 -3.23 5.90
CA LEU A 61 -4.39 -3.02 6.64
C LEU A 61 -4.12 -2.13 7.87
N PHE A 62 -3.05 -2.42 8.61
CA PHE A 62 -2.60 -1.57 9.71
C PHE A 62 -2.18 -0.18 9.24
N ALA A 63 -1.53 -0.09 8.08
CA ALA A 63 -1.17 1.18 7.46
C ALA A 63 -2.41 2.05 7.25
N PHE A 64 -3.46 1.48 6.67
CA PHE A 64 -4.67 2.22 6.34
C PHE A 64 -5.42 2.65 7.60
N ASP A 65 -5.67 1.74 8.55
CA ASP A 65 -6.32 2.11 9.81
C ASP A 65 -5.52 3.17 10.58
N TYR A 66 -4.21 2.95 10.76
CA TYR A 66 -3.39 3.85 11.57
C TYR A 66 -3.20 5.22 10.92
N LEU A 67 -2.92 5.27 9.61
CA LEU A 67 -2.67 6.52 8.88
C LEU A 67 -3.96 7.28 8.57
N SER A 68 -5.13 6.63 8.53
CA SER A 68 -6.42 7.32 8.37
C SER A 68 -6.72 8.32 9.48
N LYS A 69 -6.04 8.18 10.63
CA LYS A 69 -6.13 9.11 11.76
C LYS A 69 -5.25 10.36 11.57
N LYS A 70 -4.39 10.38 10.53
CA LYS A 70 -3.35 11.40 10.33
C LYS A 70 -3.39 12.06 8.96
N VAL A 71 -3.80 11.34 7.92
CA VAL A 71 -3.82 11.82 6.54
C VAL A 71 -5.09 11.36 5.82
N ASN A 72 -5.53 12.14 4.83
CA ASN A 72 -6.78 11.88 4.11
C ASN A 72 -6.61 10.96 2.91
N THR A 73 -5.42 10.91 2.31
CA THR A 73 -5.11 10.10 1.15
C THR A 73 -3.76 9.44 1.30
N LEU A 74 -3.60 8.26 0.71
CA LEU A 74 -2.36 7.49 0.75
C LEU A 74 -2.16 6.72 -0.56
N LEU A 75 -0.97 6.80 -1.13
CA LEU A 75 -0.53 5.89 -2.18
C LEU A 75 0.23 4.73 -1.54
N TYR A 76 -0.36 3.55 -1.53
CA TYR A 76 0.29 2.31 -1.15
C TYR A 76 1.09 1.75 -2.33
N LEU A 77 2.30 1.29 -2.04
CA LEU A 77 3.21 0.64 -2.97
C LEU A 77 3.85 -0.58 -2.30
N ASP A 78 3.87 -1.72 -2.99
CA ASP A 78 4.72 -2.84 -2.61
C ASP A 78 6.21 -2.45 -2.74
N ALA A 79 7.07 -3.09 -1.94
CA ALA A 79 8.48 -2.71 -1.82
C ALA A 79 9.31 -2.96 -3.10
N ASP A 80 8.77 -3.73 -4.05
CA ASP A 80 9.39 -4.07 -5.34
C ASP A 80 8.87 -3.19 -6.49
N VAL A 81 8.03 -2.20 -6.22
CA VAL A 81 7.49 -1.29 -7.25
C VAL A 81 8.54 -0.23 -7.65
N VAL A 82 8.76 -0.09 -8.96
CA VAL A 82 9.62 0.95 -9.54
C VAL A 82 8.78 2.00 -10.28
N CYS A 83 8.81 3.24 -9.79
CA CYS A 83 8.15 4.37 -10.44
C CYS A 83 9.05 5.01 -11.49
N LYS A 84 8.68 4.91 -12.77
CA LYS A 84 9.43 5.52 -13.89
C LYS A 84 8.95 6.91 -14.30
N GLY A 85 7.78 7.33 -13.83
CA GLY A 85 7.08 8.53 -14.30
C GLY A 85 6.76 9.54 -13.21
N SER A 86 6.09 10.62 -13.60
CA SER A 86 5.52 11.57 -12.66
C SER A 86 4.30 10.96 -11.95
N LEU A 87 4.12 11.27 -10.67
CA LEU A 87 2.90 10.93 -9.92
C LEU A 87 1.81 12.00 -10.06
N GLN A 88 2.05 13.08 -10.81
CA GLN A 88 1.14 14.22 -10.88
C GLN A 88 -0.28 13.82 -11.30
N ASP A 89 -0.41 13.02 -12.35
CA ASP A 89 -1.70 12.58 -12.89
C ASP A 89 -2.46 11.71 -11.87
N LEU A 90 -1.72 10.88 -11.13
CA LEU A 90 -2.30 10.03 -10.09
C LEU A 90 -2.88 10.87 -8.95
N LEU A 91 -2.19 11.94 -8.55
CA LEU A 91 -2.63 12.85 -7.49
C LEU A 91 -3.81 13.74 -7.91
N GLN A 92 -4.08 13.85 -9.21
CA GLN A 92 -5.24 14.55 -9.76
C GLN A 92 -6.48 13.65 -9.90
N LEU A 93 -6.36 12.34 -9.63
CA LEU A 93 -7.50 11.44 -9.68
C LEU A 93 -8.56 11.85 -8.66
N ASP A 94 -9.81 11.92 -9.13
CA ASP A 94 -10.95 12.22 -8.29
C ASP A 94 -11.45 10.98 -7.53
N LEU A 95 -11.06 10.91 -6.26
CA LEU A 95 -11.52 9.92 -5.29
C LEU A 95 -12.81 10.33 -4.54
N THR A 96 -13.55 11.34 -5.02
CA THR A 96 -14.87 11.69 -4.47
C THR A 96 -15.77 10.46 -4.51
N GLU A 97 -16.31 10.10 -3.34
CA GLU A 97 -17.16 8.92 -3.09
C GLU A 97 -16.53 7.58 -3.46
N LYS A 98 -15.22 7.52 -3.68
CA LYS A 98 -14.47 6.29 -4.02
C LYS A 98 -13.44 6.00 -2.94
N ILE A 99 -13.49 4.80 -2.37
CA ILE A 99 -12.54 4.37 -1.33
C ILE A 99 -11.12 4.27 -1.86
N ALA A 100 -10.94 3.84 -3.11
CA ALA A 100 -9.63 3.73 -3.73
C ALA A 100 -9.70 3.77 -5.26
N ALA A 101 -8.59 4.15 -5.87
CA ALA A 101 -8.26 3.86 -7.26
C ALA A 101 -7.25 2.71 -7.32
N VAL A 102 -7.54 1.73 -8.17
CA VAL A 102 -6.77 0.50 -8.36
C VAL A 102 -6.62 0.18 -9.84
N VAL A 103 -5.65 -0.66 -10.19
CA VAL A 103 -5.45 -1.16 -11.54
C VAL A 103 -5.89 -2.61 -11.64
N LYS A 104 -6.64 -2.95 -12.69
CA LYS A 104 -6.99 -4.35 -12.98
C LYS A 104 -5.72 -5.18 -13.12
N ASP A 105 -5.77 -6.40 -12.60
CA ASP A 105 -4.69 -7.36 -12.85
C ASP A 105 -4.77 -7.88 -14.30
N VAL A 106 -3.67 -8.46 -14.80
CA VAL A 106 -3.58 -8.96 -16.17
C VAL A 106 -4.56 -10.10 -16.43
N ASP A 107 -4.98 -10.28 -17.68
CA ASP A 107 -6.02 -11.24 -18.06
C ASP A 107 -5.73 -12.68 -17.60
N SER A 108 -4.46 -13.08 -17.58
CA SER A 108 -4.07 -14.41 -17.10
C SER A 108 -4.35 -14.61 -15.61
N ILE A 109 -4.24 -13.56 -14.80
CA ILE A 109 -4.60 -13.57 -13.38
C ILE A 109 -6.11 -13.46 -13.22
N GLN A 110 -6.79 -12.61 -14.00
CA GLN A 110 -8.26 -12.52 -14.01
C GLN A 110 -8.89 -13.91 -14.20
N ASN A 111 -8.46 -14.63 -15.24
CA ASN A 111 -9.00 -15.94 -15.59
C ASN A 111 -8.75 -16.96 -14.48
N LYS A 112 -7.53 -17.05 -13.95
CA LYS A 112 -7.19 -17.96 -12.84
C LYS A 112 -8.00 -17.69 -11.58
N VAL A 113 -8.17 -16.41 -11.22
CA VAL A 113 -8.96 -16.03 -10.06
C VAL A 113 -10.42 -16.42 -10.27
N ASN A 114 -10.95 -16.18 -11.47
CA ASN A 114 -12.33 -16.51 -11.79
C ASN A 114 -12.62 -18.01 -11.80
N GLU A 115 -11.68 -18.82 -12.28
CA GLU A 115 -11.80 -20.28 -12.19
C GLU A 115 -11.82 -20.74 -10.73
N ARG A 116 -10.92 -20.18 -9.90
CA ARG A 116 -10.78 -20.56 -8.49
C ARG A 116 -11.92 -20.04 -7.59
N LEU A 117 -12.43 -18.86 -7.89
CA LEU A 117 -13.41 -18.11 -7.08
C LEU A 117 -14.67 -17.81 -7.89
N SER A 118 -15.12 -18.78 -8.69
CA SER A 118 -16.21 -18.64 -9.66
C SER A 118 -17.51 -18.10 -9.04
N ALA A 119 -17.79 -18.44 -7.78
CA ALA A 119 -18.95 -17.94 -7.03
C ALA A 119 -18.99 -16.41 -6.89
N PHE A 120 -17.85 -15.72 -6.99
CA PHE A 120 -17.75 -14.26 -6.83
C PHE A 120 -17.76 -13.50 -8.16
N ASN A 121 -17.65 -14.20 -9.30
CA ASN A 121 -17.66 -13.63 -10.66
C ASN A 121 -16.81 -12.35 -10.80
N LEU A 122 -15.52 -12.46 -10.53
CA LEU A 122 -14.57 -11.35 -10.48
C LEU A 122 -13.96 -10.97 -11.85
N GLN A 123 -14.53 -11.44 -12.98
CA GLN A 123 -13.91 -11.21 -14.30
C GLN A 123 -13.78 -9.71 -14.56
N GLY A 124 -12.57 -9.25 -14.80
CA GLY A 124 -12.31 -7.84 -15.08
C GLY A 124 -12.57 -6.91 -13.89
N GLY A 125 -12.84 -7.46 -12.70
CA GLY A 125 -12.97 -6.76 -11.43
C GLY A 125 -11.85 -7.06 -10.44
N TYR A 126 -11.07 -8.13 -10.66
CA TYR A 126 -9.89 -8.40 -9.86
C TYR A 126 -8.81 -7.34 -10.12
N PHE A 127 -8.07 -6.93 -9.10
CA PHE A 127 -7.11 -5.84 -9.21
C PHE A 127 -5.78 -6.20 -8.57
N ASN A 128 -4.72 -5.60 -9.11
CA ASN A 128 -3.40 -5.68 -8.51
C ASN A 128 -3.41 -4.88 -7.21
N SER A 129 -3.04 -5.55 -6.12
CA SER A 129 -3.07 -4.95 -4.78
C SER A 129 -1.73 -4.34 -4.35
N GLY A 130 -0.71 -4.36 -5.22
CA GLY A 130 0.60 -3.80 -4.96
C GLY A 130 0.72 -2.31 -5.24
N VAL A 131 -0.26 -1.72 -5.92
CA VAL A 131 -0.39 -0.26 -6.09
C VAL A 131 -1.84 0.14 -5.86
N VAL A 132 -2.08 0.91 -4.79
CA VAL A 132 -3.44 1.33 -4.41
C VAL A 132 -3.42 2.79 -3.97
N PHE A 133 -4.19 3.65 -4.63
CA PHE A 133 -4.37 5.04 -4.19
C PHE A 133 -5.67 5.15 -3.39
N VAL A 134 -5.54 5.32 -2.07
CA VAL A 134 -6.64 5.18 -1.10
C VAL A 134 -7.10 6.54 -0.60
N ASN A 135 -8.42 6.70 -0.50
CA ASN A 135 -9.09 7.75 0.25
C ASN A 135 -9.26 7.29 1.70
N LEU A 136 -8.28 7.60 2.55
CA LEU A 136 -8.28 7.22 3.95
C LEU A 136 -9.34 7.95 4.78
N LYS A 137 -9.83 9.11 4.32
CA LYS A 137 -10.98 9.76 4.93
C LYS A 137 -12.22 8.87 4.82
N LEU A 138 -12.56 8.44 3.61
CA LEU A 138 -13.69 7.52 3.39
C LEU A 138 -13.46 6.16 4.05
N TRP A 139 -12.22 5.64 4.03
CA TRP A 139 -11.85 4.42 4.75
C TRP A 139 -12.29 4.48 6.22
N LYS A 140 -11.92 5.56 6.90
CA LYS A 140 -12.27 5.78 8.31
C LYS A 140 -13.77 6.00 8.54
N GLU A 141 -14.41 6.80 7.69
CA GLU A 141 -15.85 7.10 7.80
C GLU A 141 -16.72 5.85 7.65
N ASN A 142 -16.28 4.87 6.86
CA ASN A 142 -16.97 3.59 6.67
C ASN A 142 -16.54 2.50 7.68
N ALA A 143 -15.68 2.83 8.64
CA ALA A 143 -15.13 1.88 9.62
C ALA A 143 -14.53 0.60 8.97
N LEU A 144 -13.80 0.79 7.87
CA LEU A 144 -13.10 -0.27 7.14
C LEU A 144 -11.76 -0.66 7.78
#